data_AF-A0A963YY22-F1
#
_entry.id   AF-A0A963YY22-F1
#
_cell.length_a   1.000
_cell.length_b   1.000
_cell.length_c   1.000
_cell.angle_alpha   90.00
_cell.angle_beta   90.00
_cell.angle_gamma   90.00
#
_symmetry.space_group_name_H-M   'P 1'
#
loop_
_entity.id
_entity.type
_entity.pdbx_description
1 polymer ?
#
loop_
_entity_poly.entity_id
_entity_poly.type
_entity_poly.pdbx_seq_one_letter_code
_entity_poly.pdbx_strand_id
1 'polypeptide(L)'
;MARRKSYPTGLAGLGLAWTVPQVMSLRLAKIARGGKRGAAESQLMVTEKIAAAAVAQGIMARAIMTGSPEKGAEAVTRFYARKVAANKRRLSKG
;
A
#
# COMPACT_ATOMS: atom_id res chain seq x y z
N MET A 1 8.36 7.96 21.33
CA MET A 1 8.54 6.71 20.55
C MET A 1 7.17 6.05 20.34
N ALA A 2 6.56 6.17 19.16
CA ALA A 2 5.26 5.55 18.89
C ALA A 2 5.42 4.03 18.70
N ARG A 3 4.74 3.24 19.54
CA ARG A 3 4.75 1.78 19.55
C ARG A 3 4.32 1.24 18.17
N ARG A 4 5.29 0.82 17.36
CA ARG A 4 5.04 0.24 16.03
C ARG A 4 4.36 -1.11 16.22
N LYS A 5 3.07 -1.20 15.89
CA LYS A 5 2.32 -2.46 15.90
C LYS A 5 2.97 -3.42 14.89
N SER A 6 3.75 -4.37 15.40
CA SER A 6 4.44 -5.38 14.61
C SER A 6 3.39 -6.41 14.18
N TYR A 7 3.12 -6.47 12.88
CA TYR A 7 2.28 -7.54 12.32
C TYR A 7 3.23 -8.61 11.78
N PRO A 8 3.17 -9.86 12.27
CA PRO A 8 3.93 -10.95 11.67
C PRO A 8 3.54 -11.08 10.20
N THR A 9 4.51 -11.39 9.35
CA THR A 9 4.44 -11.38 7.88
C THR A 9 3.18 -12.05 7.33
N GLY A 10 2.78 -13.19 7.93
CA GLY A 10 1.57 -13.92 7.55
C GLY A 10 0.28 -13.12 7.79
N LEU A 11 0.17 -12.40 8.91
CA LEU A 11 -0.99 -11.56 9.19
C LEU A 11 -1.03 -10.30 8.30
N ALA A 12 0.12 -9.77 7.90
CA ALA A 12 0.17 -8.65 6.97
C ALA A 12 -0.28 -9.07 5.56
N GLY A 13 0.17 -10.23 5.07
CA GLY A 13 -0.28 -10.81 3.79
C GLY A 13 -1.77 -11.13 3.78
N LEU A 14 -2.28 -11.79 4.82
CA LEU A 14 -3.70 -12.09 4.98
C LEU A 14 -4.56 -10.83 5.10
N GLY A 15 -4.08 -9.83 5.85
CA GLY A 15 -4.76 -8.54 5.95
C GLY A 15 -4.84 -7.80 4.61
N LEU A 16 -3.80 -7.90 3.78
CA LEU A 16 -3.81 -7.36 2.41
C LEU A 16 -4.86 -8.06 1.53
N ALA A 17 -4.96 -9.39 1.59
CA ALA A 17 -5.94 -10.14 0.80
C ALA A 17 -7.38 -9.65 1.04
N TRP A 18 -7.73 -9.28 2.28
CA TRP A 18 -9.04 -8.74 2.61
C TRP A 18 -9.21 -7.25 2.29
N THR A 19 -8.17 -6.45 2.52
CA THR A 19 -8.29 -4.98 2.42
C THR A 19 -8.08 -4.43 1.03
N VAL A 20 -7.29 -5.11 0.17
CA VAL A 20 -7.02 -4.66 -1.20
C VAL A 20 -8.29 -4.61 -2.05
N PRO A 21 -9.14 -5.66 -2.11
CA PRO A 21 -10.38 -5.62 -2.89
C PRO A 21 -11.28 -4.45 -2.47
N GLN A 22 -11.42 -4.19 -1.18
CA GLN A 22 -12.22 -3.08 -0.65
C GLN A 22 -11.71 -1.71 -1.12
N VAL A 23 -10.39 -1.50 -1.08
CA VAL A 23 -9.78 -0.26 -1.58
C VAL A 23 -10.00 -0.12 -3.08
N MET A 24 -9.86 -1.19 -3.84
CA MET A 24 -10.06 -1.17 -5.29
C MET A 24 -11.52 -0.86 -5.65
N SER A 25 -12.50 -1.48 -4.97
CA SER A 25 -13.92 -1.18 -5.16
C SER A 25 -14.22 0.31 -4.90
N LEU A 26 -13.70 0.89 -3.81
CA LEU A 26 -13.89 2.31 -3.51
C LEU A 26 -13.27 3.24 -4.57
N ARG A 27 -12.08 2.90 -5.07
CA ARG A 27 -11.42 3.68 -6.13
C ARG A 27 -12.17 3.58 -7.44
N LEU A 28 -12.60 2.39 -7.83
CA LEU A 28 -13.40 2.18 -9.03
C LEU A 28 -14.74 2.91 -8.94
N ALA A 29 -15.41 2.89 -7.79
CA ALA A 29 -16.62 3.68 -7.59
C ALA A 29 -16.37 5.19 -7.68
N LYS A 30 -15.21 5.69 -7.21
CA LYS A 30 -14.83 7.10 -7.35
C LYS A 30 -14.51 7.48 -8.80
N ILE A 31 -13.86 6.59 -9.55
CA ILE A 31 -13.52 6.78 -10.97
C ILE A 31 -14.78 6.69 -11.85
N ALA A 32 -15.66 5.72 -11.59
CA ALA A 32 -16.89 5.50 -12.35
C ALA A 32 -17.87 6.70 -12.26
N ARG A 33 -17.84 7.45 -11.16
CA ARG A 33 -18.57 8.73 -11.04
C ARG A 33 -18.06 9.81 -12.01
N GLY A 34 -16.88 9.64 -12.59
CA GLY A 34 -16.32 10.54 -13.59
C GLY A 34 -15.94 11.93 -13.07
N GLY A 35 -15.82 12.87 -13.99
CA GLY A 35 -15.50 14.28 -13.73
C GLY A 35 -14.10 14.50 -13.13
N LYS A 36 -13.87 15.73 -12.65
CA LYS A 36 -12.57 16.17 -12.11
C LYS A 36 -12.08 15.29 -10.95
N ARG A 37 -13.01 14.84 -10.09
CA ARG A 37 -12.67 13.99 -8.92
C ARG A 37 -12.27 12.56 -9.31
N GLY A 38 -12.93 11.97 -10.32
CA GLY A 38 -12.54 10.67 -10.85
C GLY A 38 -11.18 10.71 -11.54
N ALA A 39 -10.93 11.72 -12.38
CA ALA A 39 -9.64 11.92 -13.04
C ALA A 39 -8.49 12.13 -12.03
N ALA A 40 -8.71 12.96 -11.01
CA ALA A 40 -7.74 13.16 -9.93
C ALA A 40 -7.44 11.87 -9.16
N GLU A 41 -8.45 11.01 -8.91
CA GLU A 41 -8.23 9.72 -8.25
C GLU A 41 -7.40 8.77 -9.12
N SER A 42 -7.63 8.72 -10.43
CA SER A 42 -6.82 7.92 -11.37
C SER A 42 -5.36 8.38 -11.41
N GLN A 43 -5.11 9.69 -11.47
CA GLN A 43 -3.75 10.23 -11.45
C GLN A 43 -3.07 9.91 -10.11
N LEU A 44 -3.76 10.15 -8.99
CA LEU A 44 -3.27 9.82 -7.66
C LEU A 44 -2.92 8.33 -7.53
N MET A 45 -3.76 7.44 -8.08
CA MET A 45 -3.51 5.99 -8.11
C MET A 45 -2.21 5.61 -8.80
N VAL A 46 -1.84 6.29 -9.88
CA VAL A 46 -0.61 6.02 -10.63
C VAL A 46 0.59 6.53 -9.83
N THR A 47 0.53 7.78 -9.37
CA THR A 47 1.59 8.40 -8.55
C THR A 47 1.87 7.57 -7.29
N GLU A 48 0.84 7.11 -6.60
CA GLU A 48 0.98 6.28 -5.40
C GLU A 48 1.65 4.93 -5.70
N LYS A 49 1.35 4.30 -6.85
CA LYS A 49 1.98 3.03 -7.25
C LYS A 49 3.45 3.21 -7.58
N ILE A 50 3.79 4.24 -8.35
CA ILE A 50 5.18 4.53 -8.74
C ILE A 50 6.01 4.85 -7.49
N ALA A 51 5.52 5.74 -6.62
CA ALA A 51 6.20 6.09 -5.38
C ALA A 51 6.36 4.87 -4.45
N ALA A 52 5.33 4.02 -4.34
CA ALA A 52 5.40 2.81 -3.53
C ALA A 52 6.39 1.79 -4.09
N ALA A 53 6.45 1.62 -5.41
CA ALA A 53 7.41 0.73 -6.08
C ALA A 53 8.86 1.18 -5.83
N ALA A 54 9.15 2.47 -5.99
CA ALA A 54 10.49 3.01 -5.73
C ALA A 54 10.93 2.78 -4.26
N VAL A 55 10.03 3.01 -3.30
CA VAL A 55 10.32 2.75 -1.88
C VAL A 55 10.50 1.25 -1.61
N ALA A 56 9.67 0.39 -2.19
CA ALA A 56 9.79 -1.06 -2.03
C ALA A 56 11.12 -1.59 -2.59
N GLN A 57 11.54 -1.10 -3.77
CA GLN A 57 12.84 -1.41 -4.35
C GLN A 57 13.99 -0.97 -3.44
N GLY A 58 13.93 0.24 -2.89
CA GLY A 58 14.95 0.73 -1.94
C GLY A 58 15.03 -0.11 -0.66
N ILE A 59 13.88 -0.55 -0.12
CA ILE A 59 13.83 -1.47 1.03
C ILE A 59 14.51 -2.80 0.68
N MET A 60 14.17 -3.37 -0.48
CA MET A 60 14.70 -4.66 -0.91
C MET A 60 16.20 -4.58 -1.23
N ALA A 61 16.64 -3.57 -1.97
CA ALA A 61 18.04 -3.35 -2.31
C ALA A 61 18.91 -3.25 -1.04
N ARG A 62 18.45 -2.48 -0.05
CA ARG A 62 19.13 -2.39 1.25
C ARG A 62 19.20 -3.75 1.94
N ALA A 63 18.11 -4.51 1.94
CA ALA A 63 18.06 -5.81 2.60
C ALA A 63 19.01 -6.83 1.94
N ILE A 64 19.12 -6.81 0.61
CA ILE A 64 20.07 -7.62 -0.16
C ILE A 64 21.50 -7.23 0.21
N MET A 65 21.83 -5.94 0.21
CA MET A 65 23.19 -5.45 0.58
C MET A 65 23.59 -5.83 2.01
N THR A 66 22.63 -5.92 2.93
CA THR A 66 22.87 -6.34 4.31
C THR A 66 22.82 -7.85 4.53
N GLY A 67 22.62 -8.65 3.47
CA GLY A 67 22.55 -10.11 3.57
C GLY A 67 21.31 -10.64 4.30
N SER A 68 20.18 -9.93 4.24
CA SER A 68 18.91 -10.35 4.87
C SER A 68 17.71 -10.13 3.94
N PRO A 69 17.70 -10.74 2.73
CA PRO A 69 16.64 -10.54 1.74
C PRO A 69 15.24 -10.92 2.24
N GLU A 70 15.11 -11.93 3.09
CA GLU A 70 13.86 -12.37 3.71
C GLU A 70 13.23 -11.28 4.59
N LYS A 71 14.05 -10.56 5.38
CA LYS A 71 13.60 -9.40 6.16
C LYS A 71 13.19 -8.24 5.25
N GLY A 72 13.84 -8.11 4.09
CA GLY A 72 13.46 -7.17 3.04
C GLY A 72 12.06 -7.42 2.50
N ALA A 73 11.78 -8.67 2.10
CA ALA A 73 10.47 -9.08 1.61
C ALA A 73 9.37 -8.83 2.67
N GLU A 74 9.61 -9.19 3.92
CA GLU A 74 8.68 -8.88 5.02
C GLU A 74 8.46 -7.37 5.19
N ALA A 75 9.53 -6.57 5.12
CA ALA A 75 9.44 -5.12 5.23
C ALA A 75 8.63 -4.49 4.09
N VAL A 76 8.78 -4.99 2.86
CA VAL A 76 7.99 -4.59 1.69
C VAL A 76 6.51 -4.93 1.88
N THR A 77 6.18 -6.15 2.29
CA THR A 77 4.78 -6.56 2.56
C THR A 77 4.12 -5.67 3.62
N ARG A 78 4.82 -5.43 4.74
CA ARG A 78 4.31 -4.52 5.79
C ARG A 78 4.18 -3.07 5.30
N PHE A 79 5.07 -2.62 4.42
CA PHE A 79 4.99 -1.29 3.82
C PHE A 79 3.72 -1.15 2.97
N TYR A 80 3.43 -2.13 2.10
CA TYR A 80 2.20 -2.13 1.31
C TYR A 80 0.96 -2.21 2.19
N ALA A 81 0.94 -3.05 3.23
CA ALA A 81 -0.17 -3.14 4.18
C ALA A 81 -0.51 -1.78 4.80
N ARG A 82 0.50 -1.00 5.20
CA ARG A 82 0.30 0.36 5.72
C ARG A 82 -0.26 1.31 4.67
N LYS A 83 0.24 1.26 3.43
CA LYS A 83 -0.26 2.11 2.33
C LYS A 83 -1.70 1.79 1.98
N VAL A 84 -2.07 0.51 1.89
CA VAL A 84 -3.44 0.06 1.64
C VAL A 84 -4.38 0.51 2.77
N ALA A 85 -3.97 0.38 4.04
CA ALA A 85 -4.76 0.86 5.17
C ALA A 85 -4.96 2.38 5.16
N ALA A 86 -3.92 3.16 4.81
CA ALA A 86 -4.04 4.61 4.65
C ALA A 86 -5.00 4.99 3.52
N ASN A 87 -4.93 4.28 2.38
CA ASN A 87 -5.84 4.48 1.25
C ASN A 87 -7.29 4.19 1.63
N LYS A 88 -7.54 3.08 2.32
CA LYS A 88 -8.87 2.72 2.82
C LYS A 88 -9.44 3.84 3.70
N ARG A 89 -8.66 4.35 4.64
CA ARG A 89 -9.06 5.47 5.52
C ARG A 89 -9.33 6.77 4.78
N ARG A 90 -8.58 7.06 3.70
CA ARG A 90 -8.81 8.24 2.86
C ARG A 90 -10.10 8.09 2.07
N LEU A 91 -10.27 6.96 1.39
CA LEU A 91 -11.42 6.70 0.53
C LEU A 91 -12.73 6.56 1.31
N SER A 92 -12.68 6.06 2.55
CA SER A 92 -13.85 5.99 3.42
C SER A 92 -14.35 7.36 3.89
N LYS A 93 -13.57 8.43 3.67
CA LYS A 93 -13.93 9.81 4.06
C LYS A 93 -14.47 10.66 2.90
N GLY A 94 -14.48 10.14 1.67
CA GLY A 94 -14.99 10.83 0.47
C GLY A 94 -13.90 11.32 -0.47
#